data_AF-A0A517ZDB6-F1
#
_entry.id   AF-A0A517ZDB6-F1
#
_cell.length_a   1.000
_cell.length_b   1.000
_cell.length_c   1.000
_cell.angle_alpha   90.00
_cell.angle_beta   90.00
_cell.angle_gamma   90.00
#
_symmetry.space_group_name_H-M   'P 1'
#
loop_
_entity.id
_entity.type
_entity.pdbx_description
1 polymer ?
#
loop_
_entity_poly.entity_id
_entity_poly.type
_entity_poly.pdbx_seq_one_letter_code
_entity_poly.pdbx_strand_id
1 'polypeptide(L)' 'MAFAFEKLLVYRKSVDIADAVCRKSEAFSRRLGILREPLNRASFSIAANITEENGRFTKRDRRNFF' A
#
# COMPACT_ATOMS: atom_id res chain seq x y z
N MET A 1 -5.10 18.30 -10.44
CA MET A 1 -3.63 18.22 -10.31
C MET A 1 -3.24 16.75 -10.20
N ALA A 2 -2.23 16.28 -10.93
CA ALA A 2 -1.68 14.93 -10.77
C ALA A 2 -0.51 14.96 -9.78
N PHE A 3 -0.49 14.07 -8.80
CA PHE A 3 0.61 14.02 -7.84
C PHE A 3 1.84 13.34 -8.47
N ALA A 4 3.06 13.78 -8.11
CA ALA A 4 4.29 13.24 -8.70
C ALA A 4 4.45 11.72 -8.46
N PHE A 5 3.96 11.21 -7.32
CA PHE A 5 4.04 9.79 -6.98
C PHE A 5 3.18 8.89 -7.88
N GLU A 6 2.13 9.41 -8.53
CA GLU A 6 1.25 8.62 -9.40
C GLU A 6 1.98 8.10 -10.65
N LYS A 7 3.13 8.68 -10.97
CA LYS A 7 4.03 8.22 -12.05
C LYS A 7 5.01 7.14 -11.58
N LEU A 8 5.17 6.91 -10.28
CA LEU A 8 6.07 5.89 -9.76
C LEU A 8 5.52 4.49 -10.07
N LEU A 9 6.32 3.67 -10.74
CA LEU A 9 5.96 2.29 -11.03
C LEU A 9 5.68 1.50 -9.74
N VAL A 10 6.46 1.74 -8.69
CA VAL A 10 6.30 1.08 -7.39
C VAL A 10 4.97 1.44 -6.71
N TYR A 11 4.50 2.68 -6.87
CA TYR A 11 3.19 3.10 -6.36
C TYR A 11 2.05 2.38 -7.09
N ARG A 12 2.13 2.31 -8.43
CA ARG A 12 1.12 1.58 -9.21
C ARG A 12 1.06 0.10 -8.82
N LYS A 13 2.23 -0.53 -8.70
CA LYS A 13 2.32 -1.92 -8.23
C LYS A 13 1.79 -2.13 -6.82
N SER A 14 1.98 -1.18 -5.90
CA SER A 14 1.44 -1.31 -4.55
C SER A 14 -0.09 -1.22 -4.53
N VAL A 15 -0.67 -0.36 -5.38
CA VAL A 15 -2.13 -0.30 -5.59
C VAL A 15 -2.66 -1.60 -6.20
N ASP A 16 -1.98 -2.14 -7.23
CA ASP A 16 -2.36 -3.42 -7.84
C ASP A 16 -2.33 -4.57 -6.83
N ILE A 17 -1.32 -4.60 -5.95
CA ILE A 17 -1.22 -5.57 -4.85
C ILE A 17 -2.39 -5.40 -3.88
N ALA A 18 -2.72 -4.17 -3.47
CA ALA A 18 -3.79 -3.94 -2.52
C ALA A 18 -5.16 -4.39 -3.06
N ASP A 19 -5.45 -4.13 -4.34
CA ASP A 19 -6.65 -4.61 -5.01
C ASP A 19 -6.68 -6.15 -5.11
N ALA A 20 -5.57 -6.76 -5.54
CA ALA A 20 -5.45 -8.22 -5.61
C ALA A 20 -5.65 -8.88 -4.24
N VAL A 21 -5.05 -8.32 -3.17
CA VAL A 21 -5.20 -8.83 -1.81
C VAL A 21 -6.64 -8.71 -1.34
N CYS A 22 -7.31 -7.58 -1.57
CA CYS A 22 -8.70 -7.39 -1.14
C CYS A 22 -9.63 -8.41 -1.83
N ARG A 23 -9.49 -8.60 -3.14
CA ARG A 23 -10.27 -9.60 -3.90
C ARG A 23 -10.00 -11.03 -3.45
N LYS A 24 -8.76 -11.38 -3.13
CA LYS A 24 -8.39 -12.72 -2.66
C LYS A 24 -8.83 -12.96 -1.21
N SER A 25 -8.78 -11.94 -0.37
CA SER A 25 -9.15 -12.03 1.04
C SER A 25 -10.66 -12.12 1.27
N GLU A 26 -11.48 -11.70 0.30
CA GLU A 26 -12.93 -11.95 0.29
C GLU A 26 -13.29 -13.44 0.28
N ALA A 27 -12.48 -14.27 -0.39
CA ALA A 27 -12.69 -15.71 -0.47
C ALA A 27 -12.19 -16.47 0.76
N PHE A 28 -11.69 -15.77 1.80
CA PHE A 28 -11.18 -16.43 2.99
C PHE A 28 -12.31 -17.15 3.72
N SER A 29 -12.06 -18.42 4.05
CA SER A 29 -12.95 -19.20 4.91
C SER A 29 -13.08 -18.53 6.29
N ARG A 30 -14.15 -18.85 7.02
CA ARG A 30 -14.43 -18.30 8.35
C ARG A 30 -13.24 -18.42 9.32
N ARG A 31 -12.41 -19.47 9.19
CA ARG A 31 -11.19 -19.67 10.00
C ARG A 31 -10.09 -18.64 9.70
N LEU A 32 -9.98 -18.19 8.46
CA LEU A 32 -9.01 -17.19 8.01
C LEU A 32 -9.59 -15.78 7.95
N GLY A 33 -10.89 -15.60 8.15
CA GLY A 33 -11.56 -14.29 8.13
C GLY A 33 -10.96 -13.28 9.10
N ILE A 34 -10.38 -13.73 10.21
CA ILE A 34 -9.64 -12.88 11.16
C ILE A 34 -8.41 -12.19 10.55
N LEU A 35 -7.85 -12.76 9.48
CA LEU A 35 -6.67 -12.23 8.80
C LEU A 35 -7.03 -11.23 7.69
N ARG A 36 -8.29 -11.19 7.25
CA ARG A 36 -8.74 -10.35 6.14
C ARG A 36 -8.45 -8.87 6.39
N GLU A 37 -8.91 -8.35 7.52
CA GLU A 37 -8.75 -6.94 7.87
C GLU A 37 -7.28 -6.52 8.07
N PRO A 38 -6.45 -7.20 8.88
CA PRO A 38 -5.05 -6.82 9.03
C PRO A 38 -4.26 -6.97 7.72
N LEU A 39 -4.57 -7.96 6.89
CA LEU A 39 -3.92 -8.15 5.59
C LEU A 39 -4.29 -7.02 4.61
N ASN A 40 -5.56 -6.63 4.57
CA ASN A 40 -6.01 -5.50 3.76
C ASN A 40 -5.35 -4.20 4.23
N ARG A 41 -5.34 -3.93 5.54
CA ARG A 41 -4.65 -2.75 6.11
C ARG A 41 -3.16 -2.72 5.81
N ALA A 42 -2.46 -3.85 5.95
CA ALA A 42 -1.04 -3.96 5.62
C ALA A 42 -0.78 -3.72 4.13
N SER A 43 -1.69 -4.12 3.26
CA SER A 43 -1.55 -3.90 1.82
C SER A 43 -1.76 -2.44 1.44
N PHE A 44 -2.75 -1.77 2.04
CA PHE A 44 -2.97 -0.34 1.86
C PHE A 44 -1.84 0.53 2.44
N SER A 45 -1.20 0.10 3.53
CA SER A 45 -0.13 0.88 4.16
C SER A 45 1.09 1.04 3.25
N ILE A 46 1.35 0.10 2.34
CA ILE A 46 2.46 0.21 1.36
C ILE A 46 2.24 1.41 0.44
N ALA A 47 1.05 1.53 -0.14
CA ALA A 47 0.71 2.67 -0.99
C ALA A 47 0.72 3.98 -0.19
N ALA A 48 0.14 3.97 1.01
CA ALA A 48 0.11 5.15 1.89
C ALA A 48 1.52 5.65 2.23
N ASN A 49 2.45 4.75 2.60
CA ASN A 49 3.82 5.11 2.93
C ASN A 49 4.56 5.74 1.73
N ILE A 50 4.35 5.22 0.52
CA ILE A 50 4.94 5.79 -0.70
C ILE A 50 4.40 7.21 -0.97
N THR A 51 3.11 7.45 -0.73
CA THR A 51 2.52 8.78 -0.88
C THR A 51 2.99 9.76 0.20
N GLU A 52 3.09 9.31 1.45
CA GLU A 52 3.54 10.11 2.58
C GLU A 52 5.00 10.56 2.39
N GLU A 53 5.87 9.67 1.92
CA GLU A 53 7.27 10.00 1.61
C GLU A 53 7.37 11.02 0.48
N ASN A 54 6.54 10.94 -0.56
CA ASN A 54 6.54 11.95 -1.63
C ASN A 54 6.13 13.34 -1.13
N GLY A 55 5.33 13.42 -0.07
CA GLY A 55 5.01 14.67 0.61
C GLY A 55 6.14 15.23 1.48
N ARG A 56 7.09 14.37 1.93
CA ARG A 56 8.21 14.76 2.79
C ARG A 56 9.47 15.04 1.95
N PHE A 57 9.76 16.31 1.74
CA PHE A 57 10.80 16.79 0.81
C PHE A 57 12.26 16.60 1.27
N THR A 58 12.54 16.04 2.46
CA THR A 58 13.94 15.90 2.94
C THR A 58 14.55 14.53 2.63
N LYS A 59 15.82 14.51 2.19
CA LYS A 59 16.60 13.27 1.97
C LYS A 59 16.68 12.35 3.20
N ARG A 60 16.44 12.88 4.40
CA ARG A 60 16.54 12.13 5.66
C ARG A 60 15.27 11.33 5.94
N ASP A 61 14.10 11.87 5.60
CA ASP A 61 12.81 11.20 5.77
C ASP A 61 12.67 9.97 4.86
N ARG A 62 13.26 10.01 3.66
CA ARG A 62 13.30 8.88 2.72
C ARG A 62 13.99 7.64 3.27
N ARG A 63 14.90 7.78 4.25
CA ARG A 63 15.78 6.71 4.72
C ARG A 63 15.10 5.72 5.68
N ASN A 64 13.96 6.09 6.27
CA ASN A 64 13.27 5.23 7.23
C ASN A 64 12.27 4.25 6.58
N PHE A 65 12.11 4.31 5.26
CA PHE A 65 11.12 3.54 4.51
C PHE A 65 11.72 2.59 3.45
N PHE A 66 13.06 2.54 3.32
CA PHE A 66 13.81 1.65 2.42
C PHE A 66 14.78 0.76 3.19
#